data_AF-A0A3B0YFI1-F1
#
_entry.id   AF-A0A3B0YFI1-F1
#
_cell.length_a   1.000
_cell.length_b   1.000
_cell.length_c   1.000
_cell.angle_alpha   90.00
_cell.angle_beta   90.00
_cell.angle_gamma   90.00
#
_symmetry.space_group_name_H-M   'P 1'
#
loop_
_entity.id
_entity.type
_entity.pdbx_description
1 polymer ?
#
loop_
_entity_poly.entity_id
_entity_poly.type
_entity_poly.pdbx_seq_one_letter_code
_entity_poly.pdbx_strand_id
1 'polypeptide(L)'
;MMDSLSYLTSSPQRILLAFLTIISINGCAGKPALFNEEDSGLSTLDTDEIVYKVFFDREGNIYPDRKGENSIEIVTNDFTDGSKNGYLQRYFCDNPEQLNSVALQAGIKNNITNTCMISDDAEEGFSGAIKYGNSLSQDNWLDQWDVIQNGLLNKHSLILAELLQREENLDHQLFILIHGYNNSSDAIKDNYNDVRNALRKNDKYKDMKFIFLDVYWDGFIQPLPVNIWGPAQYTGPVVGIKLRKLLKEVKPARSVRILTHSSGAFVAGSLVGDSRKALGLWEKKNICTKGHINYDQATCQYKQVMTSNDSMCEIDDYEIIKSNDVRLGMIAPATSAWTFTGGEWSGIEDGRGILKPSGTLRLIAGQHEDDFANTKLIGLEDKKGATTLGVRKSSFCEIQAHVAKSEILKKYVDVHRVEFSTEGEEPYPYYFFRADHALYAYLNRKKATEFWALFLETDTVPNTKENRSDNNCINAIEEAYSDDDDFL
;
A
#
# COMPACT_ATOMS: atom_id res chain seq x y z
N MET A 1 39.92 29.65 -12.89
CA MET A 1 39.82 29.50 -14.37
C MET A 1 40.33 28.11 -14.67
N MET A 2 39.42 27.14 -14.72
CA MET A 2 38.79 26.62 -15.95
C MET A 2 39.77 25.80 -16.79
N ASP A 3 39.59 24.48 -16.74
CA ASP A 3 39.57 23.54 -17.87
C ASP A 3 39.36 22.12 -17.28
N SER A 4 38.12 21.66 -17.10
CA SER A 4 37.09 21.24 -18.08
C SER A 4 37.40 19.90 -18.79
N LEU A 5 36.78 18.86 -18.24
CA LEU A 5 36.00 17.80 -18.92
C LEU A 5 36.57 17.16 -20.20
N SER A 6 37.17 15.98 -20.05
CA SER A 6 37.29 15.01 -21.15
C SER A 6 37.43 13.56 -20.67
N TYR A 7 36.47 13.05 -19.88
CA TYR A 7 36.35 11.59 -19.63
C TYR A 7 34.89 11.19 -19.43
N LEU A 8 34.10 11.20 -20.51
CA LEU A 8 32.86 10.44 -20.60
C LEU A 8 32.96 9.56 -21.85
N THR A 9 33.46 8.35 -21.63
CA THR A 9 33.52 7.27 -22.61
C THR A 9 32.12 6.72 -22.86
N SER A 10 31.59 7.06 -24.02
CA SER A 10 30.46 6.43 -24.67
C SER A 10 30.82 4.98 -25.06
N SER A 11 30.48 4.00 -24.21
CA SER A 11 30.55 2.60 -24.63
C SER A 11 29.27 2.20 -25.38
N PRO A 12 29.35 1.77 -26.65
CA PRO A 12 28.25 1.18 -27.41
C PRO A 12 27.59 -0.01 -26.69
N GLN A 13 28.29 -0.64 -25.74
CA GLN A 13 27.75 -1.74 -24.93
C GLN A 13 26.63 -1.28 -23.99
N ARG A 14 26.64 -0.03 -23.51
CA ARG A 14 25.54 0.52 -22.69
C ARG A 14 24.24 0.69 -23.49
N ILE A 15 24.37 1.09 -24.75
CA ILE A 15 23.22 1.24 -25.67
C ILE A 15 22.72 -0.13 -26.11
N LEU A 16 23.62 -1.08 -26.41
CA LEU A 16 23.25 -2.43 -26.84
C LEU A 16 22.56 -3.25 -25.73
N LEU A 17 22.98 -3.09 -24.45
CA LEU A 17 22.31 -3.73 -23.31
C LEU A 17 20.91 -3.13 -23.07
N ALA A 18 20.77 -1.81 -23.21
CA ALA A 18 19.47 -1.13 -23.14
C ALA A 18 18.53 -1.58 -24.28
N PHE A 19 19.05 -1.77 -25.50
CA PHE A 19 18.25 -2.19 -26.65
C PHE A 19 17.87 -3.68 -26.65
N LEU A 20 18.74 -4.58 -26.18
CA LEU A 20 18.40 -6.01 -26.09
C LEU A 20 17.34 -6.31 -25.02
N THR A 21 17.11 -5.39 -24.09
CA THR A 21 16.02 -5.51 -23.08
C THR A 21 14.65 -5.10 -23.65
N ILE A 22 14.61 -4.44 -24.82
CA ILE A 22 13.37 -3.91 -25.42
C ILE A 22 12.71 -4.92 -26.38
N ILE A 23 13.39 -5.96 -26.85
CA ILE A 23 12.90 -6.87 -27.91
C ILE A 23 12.36 -8.21 -27.35
N SER A 24 11.49 -8.13 -26.34
CA SER A 24 10.61 -9.25 -25.95
C SER A 24 9.19 -8.73 -25.69
N ILE A 25 8.61 -8.09 -26.70
CA ILE A 25 7.25 -7.52 -26.68
C ILE A 25 6.28 -8.53 -27.31
N ASN A 26 6.08 -9.68 -26.66
CA ASN A 26 4.96 -10.57 -26.97
C ASN A 26 4.27 -10.92 -25.64
N GLY A 27 3.06 -10.39 -25.42
CA GLY A 27 2.10 -10.85 -24.40
C GLY A 27 2.40 -10.53 -22.92
N CYS A 28 3.05 -9.41 -22.60
CA CYS A 28 3.49 -9.07 -21.23
C CYS A 28 2.40 -8.46 -20.32
N ALA A 29 1.22 -9.08 -20.20
CA ALA A 29 0.27 -8.72 -19.15
C ALA A 29 0.82 -9.14 -17.77
N GLY A 30 0.64 -8.32 -16.75
CA GLY A 30 1.07 -8.62 -15.38
C GLY A 30 0.44 -9.92 -14.88
N LYS A 31 1.23 -10.86 -14.37
CA LYS A 31 0.63 -11.98 -13.65
C LYS A 31 0.11 -11.47 -12.30
N PRO A 32 -1.10 -11.85 -11.88
CA PRO A 32 -1.52 -11.62 -10.49
C PRO A 32 -0.51 -12.22 -9.53
N ALA A 33 -0.23 -11.53 -8.43
CA ALA A 33 0.37 -12.15 -7.26
C ALA A 33 -0.72 -13.03 -6.63
N LEU A 34 -0.68 -14.33 -6.95
CA LEU A 34 -1.62 -15.29 -6.40
C LEU A 34 -1.11 -15.80 -5.07
N PHE A 35 -1.95 -15.70 -4.06
CA PHE A 35 -1.66 -16.20 -2.73
C PHE A 35 -2.31 -17.57 -2.57
N ASN A 36 -1.70 -18.56 -3.22
CA ASN A 36 -2.23 -19.93 -3.29
C ASN A 36 -1.55 -20.94 -2.39
N GLU A 37 -0.45 -20.59 -1.76
CA GLU A 37 0.28 -21.55 -0.91
C GLU A 37 0.18 -21.17 0.57
N GLU A 38 -0.32 -19.98 0.87
CA GLU A 38 -0.42 -19.49 2.22
C GLU A 38 -1.86 -19.50 2.71
N ASP A 39 -2.03 -19.96 3.95
CA ASP A 39 -3.31 -19.93 4.64
C ASP A 39 -3.58 -18.53 5.18
N SER A 40 -4.76 -17.99 4.89
CA SER A 40 -5.36 -16.89 5.66
C SER A 40 -5.63 -17.32 7.10
N GLY A 41 -5.53 -16.37 8.02
CA GLY A 41 -5.86 -16.57 9.42
C GLY A 41 -4.67 -16.61 10.36
N LEU A 42 -4.90 -17.18 11.54
CA LEU A 42 -3.97 -17.18 12.65
C LEU A 42 -2.91 -18.27 12.48
N SER A 43 -1.64 -17.87 12.45
CA SER A 43 -0.49 -18.76 12.59
C SER A 43 0.30 -18.38 13.82
N THR A 44 0.53 -19.35 14.70
CA THR A 44 1.53 -19.23 15.77
C THR A 44 2.86 -19.71 15.21
N LEU A 45 3.87 -18.85 15.21
CA LEU A 45 5.25 -19.29 14.95
C LEU A 45 5.79 -19.99 16.21
N ASP A 46 6.83 -20.81 16.06
CA ASP A 46 7.55 -21.47 17.18
C ASP A 46 8.20 -20.49 18.18
N THR A 47 7.88 -19.20 18.10
CA THR A 47 8.60 -18.09 18.72
C THR A 47 7.71 -17.20 19.60
N ASP A 48 6.62 -17.74 20.16
CA ASP A 48 5.58 -17.01 20.93
C ASP A 48 4.91 -15.85 20.16
N GLU A 49 5.23 -15.70 18.87
CA GLU A 49 4.70 -14.64 18.04
C GLU A 49 3.36 -15.03 17.46
N ILE A 50 2.43 -14.11 17.60
CA ILE A 50 1.08 -14.19 17.09
C ILE A 50 1.08 -13.51 15.73
N VAL A 51 0.93 -14.28 14.65
CA VAL A 51 0.86 -13.75 13.28
C VAL A 51 -0.51 -14.02 12.69
N TYR A 52 -1.20 -12.96 12.28
CA TYR A 52 -2.47 -13.04 11.57
C TYR A 52 -2.29 -12.57 10.13
N LYS A 53 -2.64 -13.40 9.16
CA LYS A 53 -2.41 -13.12 7.73
C LYS A 53 -3.71 -12.81 7.02
N VAL A 54 -3.68 -11.79 6.17
CA VAL A 54 -4.78 -11.44 5.29
C VAL A 54 -4.27 -11.19 3.87
N PHE A 55 -5.08 -11.58 2.90
CA PHE A 55 -4.74 -11.54 1.49
C PHE A 55 -5.79 -10.74 0.74
N PHE A 56 -5.34 -9.79 -0.07
CA PHE A 56 -6.18 -8.94 -0.90
C PHE A 56 -5.84 -9.13 -2.37
N ASP A 57 -6.86 -9.21 -3.22
CA ASP A 57 -6.64 -9.02 -4.65
C ASP A 57 -6.46 -7.52 -4.97
N ARG A 58 -6.29 -7.23 -6.26
CA ARG A 58 -6.00 -5.88 -6.74
C ARG A 58 -7.20 -4.93 -6.68
N GLU A 59 -8.39 -5.45 -6.43
CA GLU A 59 -9.61 -4.65 -6.19
C GLU A 59 -9.87 -4.47 -4.70
N GLY A 60 -8.97 -4.97 -3.85
CA GLY A 60 -9.13 -4.98 -2.41
C GLY A 60 -10.21 -5.95 -1.92
N ASN A 61 -10.58 -6.95 -2.74
CA ASN A 61 -11.36 -8.07 -2.26
C ASN A 61 -10.47 -8.96 -1.38
N ILE A 62 -10.95 -9.31 -0.19
CA ILE A 62 -10.25 -10.22 0.72
C ILE A 62 -10.50 -11.67 0.28
N TYR A 63 -9.44 -12.48 0.30
CA TYR A 63 -9.53 -13.91 0.04
C TYR A 63 -10.26 -14.61 1.20
N PRO A 64 -11.13 -15.60 0.92
CA PRO A 64 -11.74 -16.42 1.96
C PRO A 64 -10.72 -17.26 2.74
N ASP A 65 -11.15 -17.81 3.88
CA ASP A 65 -10.38 -18.76 4.66
C ASP A 65 -10.20 -20.08 3.91
N ARG A 66 -8.97 -20.59 3.95
CA ARG A 66 -8.58 -21.84 3.30
C ARG A 66 -8.58 -23.04 4.23
N LYS A 67 -8.75 -22.80 5.53
CA LYS A 67 -8.81 -23.82 6.57
C LYS A 67 -10.09 -23.67 7.38
N GLY A 68 -10.58 -24.80 7.88
CA GLY A 68 -11.77 -24.86 8.72
C GLY A 68 -13.02 -25.29 7.99
N GLU A 69 -14.16 -25.14 8.66
CA GLU A 69 -15.47 -25.49 8.11
C GLU A 69 -15.79 -24.58 6.92
N ASN A 70 -16.18 -25.18 5.79
CA ASN A 70 -16.38 -24.49 4.51
C ASN A 70 -15.11 -23.92 3.86
N SER A 71 -13.93 -24.48 4.16
CA SER A 71 -12.67 -24.12 3.48
C SER A 71 -12.79 -24.27 1.96
N ILE A 72 -12.20 -23.33 1.23
CA ILE A 72 -12.21 -23.32 -0.24
C ILE A 72 -10.79 -23.45 -0.75
N GLU A 73 -10.58 -24.44 -1.60
CA GLU A 73 -9.36 -24.54 -2.39
C GLU A 73 -9.54 -23.74 -3.68
N ILE A 74 -8.92 -22.56 -3.73
CA ILE A 74 -8.89 -21.76 -4.94
C ILE A 74 -7.88 -22.39 -5.89
N VAL A 75 -8.37 -23.01 -6.97
CA VAL A 75 -7.52 -23.66 -7.98
C VAL A 75 -6.79 -22.61 -8.81
N THR A 76 -5.47 -22.54 -8.68
CA THR A 76 -4.66 -21.48 -9.33
C THR A 76 -4.40 -21.64 -10.80
N ASN A 77 -4.50 -22.86 -11.33
CA ASN A 77 -4.19 -23.08 -12.74
C ASN A 77 -5.06 -22.16 -13.63
N ASP A 78 -6.27 -21.85 -13.19
CA ASP A 78 -7.21 -20.93 -13.84
C ASP A 78 -6.82 -19.45 -13.73
N PHE A 79 -6.02 -19.07 -12.73
CA PHE A 79 -5.49 -17.71 -12.57
C PHE A 79 -4.16 -17.51 -13.30
N THR A 80 -3.36 -18.57 -13.50
CA THR A 80 -2.01 -18.48 -14.08
C THR A 80 -1.97 -18.36 -15.59
N ASP A 81 -3.05 -18.74 -16.28
CA ASP A 81 -3.10 -18.82 -17.75
C ASP A 81 -3.38 -17.47 -18.43
N GLY A 82 -3.41 -16.36 -17.67
CA GLY A 82 -3.53 -14.99 -18.19
C GLY A 82 -4.89 -14.64 -18.81
N SER A 83 -5.66 -15.64 -19.24
CA SER A 83 -6.92 -15.49 -19.99
C SER A 83 -8.13 -15.07 -19.13
N LYS A 84 -8.02 -15.08 -17.80
CA LYS A 84 -9.12 -14.77 -16.86
C LYS A 84 -8.80 -13.67 -15.84
N ASN A 85 -7.80 -12.83 -16.13
CA ASN A 85 -7.49 -11.56 -15.46
C ASN A 85 -7.16 -11.57 -13.95
N GLY A 86 -7.22 -12.71 -13.26
CA GLY A 86 -6.66 -12.86 -11.91
C GLY A 86 -7.50 -12.29 -10.76
N TYR A 87 -8.76 -11.96 -11.01
CA TYR A 87 -9.67 -11.33 -10.03
C TYR A 87 -10.45 -12.36 -9.22
N LEU A 88 -10.56 -12.18 -7.90
CA LEU A 88 -11.38 -13.06 -7.04
C LEU A 88 -12.84 -13.07 -7.52
N GLN A 89 -13.37 -11.90 -7.86
CA GLN A 89 -14.74 -11.75 -8.34
C GLN A 89 -15.00 -12.58 -9.60
N ARG A 90 -14.11 -12.55 -10.59
CA ARG A 90 -14.24 -13.37 -11.82
C ARG A 90 -14.10 -14.85 -11.51
N TYR A 91 -13.20 -15.23 -10.60
CA TYR A 91 -13.07 -16.63 -10.19
C TYR A 91 -14.37 -17.19 -9.63
N PHE A 92 -15.01 -16.50 -8.67
CA PHE A 92 -16.25 -16.98 -8.09
C PHE A 92 -17.47 -16.82 -9.01
N CYS A 93 -17.40 -15.93 -10.00
CA CYS A 93 -18.36 -15.87 -11.10
C CYS A 93 -18.31 -17.15 -11.95
N ASP A 94 -17.10 -17.62 -12.26
CA ASP A 94 -16.86 -18.82 -13.07
C ASP A 94 -17.02 -20.12 -12.25
N ASN A 95 -16.93 -20.05 -10.91
CA ASN A 95 -17.06 -21.17 -9.97
C ASN A 95 -18.22 -20.94 -8.97
N PRO A 96 -19.47 -20.82 -9.47
CA PRO A 96 -20.64 -20.45 -8.67
C PRO A 96 -20.96 -21.43 -7.52
N GLU A 97 -20.54 -22.69 -7.64
CA GLU A 97 -20.69 -23.71 -6.60
C GLU A 97 -19.86 -23.41 -5.34
N GLN A 98 -18.71 -22.74 -5.50
CA GLN A 98 -17.85 -22.37 -4.37
C GLN A 98 -18.35 -21.11 -3.65
N LEU A 99 -19.13 -20.26 -4.33
CA LEU A 99 -19.62 -19.01 -3.78
C LEU A 99 -20.46 -19.21 -2.51
N ASN A 100 -21.30 -20.24 -2.46
CA ASN A 100 -22.10 -20.52 -1.27
C ASN A 100 -21.20 -20.82 -0.06
N SER A 101 -20.07 -21.50 -0.27
CA SER A 101 -19.07 -21.71 0.79
C SER A 101 -18.46 -20.39 1.25
N VAL A 102 -18.13 -19.47 0.33
CA VAL A 102 -17.61 -18.13 0.66
C VAL A 102 -18.65 -17.34 1.44
N ALA A 103 -19.90 -17.39 1.00
CA ALA A 103 -21.01 -16.69 1.63
C ALA A 103 -21.25 -17.19 3.06
N LEU A 104 -21.18 -18.50 3.28
CA LEU A 104 -21.25 -19.09 4.61
C LEU A 104 -20.09 -18.61 5.50
N GLN A 105 -18.87 -18.55 4.97
CA GLN A 105 -17.74 -17.97 5.70
C GLN A 105 -17.98 -16.48 6.03
N ALA A 106 -18.65 -15.73 5.16
CA ALA A 106 -19.06 -14.35 5.37
C ALA A 106 -20.25 -14.18 6.33
N GLY A 107 -20.79 -15.29 6.88
CA GLY A 107 -21.95 -15.29 7.79
C GLY A 107 -23.30 -15.18 7.10
N ILE A 108 -23.36 -15.38 5.78
CA ILE A 108 -24.59 -15.29 4.98
C ILE A 108 -25.24 -16.67 4.91
N LYS A 109 -26.46 -16.78 5.42
CA LYS A 109 -27.19 -18.07 5.56
C LYS A 109 -28.05 -18.46 4.36
N ASN A 110 -28.26 -17.54 3.41
CA ASN A 110 -29.17 -17.76 2.28
C ASN A 110 -28.42 -18.35 1.09
N ASN A 111 -29.08 -19.24 0.34
CA ASN A 111 -28.57 -19.72 -0.94
C ASN A 111 -28.45 -18.54 -1.90
N ILE A 112 -27.23 -18.27 -2.36
CA ILE A 112 -27.01 -17.27 -3.39
C ILE A 112 -27.46 -17.90 -4.72
N THR A 113 -28.43 -17.26 -5.36
CA THR A 113 -28.93 -17.67 -6.68
C THR A 113 -28.05 -17.07 -7.76
N ASN A 114 -27.41 -17.94 -8.55
CA ASN A 114 -26.36 -17.56 -9.48
C ASN A 114 -26.88 -17.26 -10.88
N THR A 115 -26.70 -16.02 -11.32
CA THR A 115 -26.64 -15.62 -12.74
C THR A 115 -25.51 -14.62 -12.91
N CYS A 116 -24.27 -15.06 -12.70
CA CYS A 116 -23.14 -14.22 -13.06
C CYS A 116 -23.01 -14.18 -14.60
N MET A 117 -23.14 -12.99 -15.18
CA MET A 117 -22.94 -12.73 -16.60
C MET A 117 -21.82 -11.71 -16.79
N ILE A 118 -20.57 -12.13 -16.62
CA ILE A 118 -19.42 -11.34 -17.07
C ILE A 118 -19.17 -11.71 -18.53
N SER A 119 -19.33 -10.74 -19.45
CA SER A 119 -19.07 -10.96 -20.87
C SER A 119 -17.60 -11.27 -21.12
N ASP A 120 -17.31 -12.27 -21.95
CA ASP A 120 -15.95 -12.68 -22.32
C ASP A 120 -15.19 -11.62 -23.16
N ASP A 121 -15.86 -10.54 -23.57
CA ASP A 121 -15.29 -9.42 -24.34
C ASP A 121 -14.37 -8.48 -23.50
N ALA A 122 -14.07 -8.84 -22.25
CA ALA A 122 -13.12 -8.10 -21.42
C ALA A 122 -11.68 -8.38 -21.89
N GLU A 123 -11.20 -7.58 -22.85
CA GLU A 123 -9.81 -7.62 -23.31
C GLU A 123 -8.81 -7.62 -22.15
N GLU A 124 -7.74 -8.41 -22.32
CA GLU A 124 -6.67 -8.69 -21.36
C GLU A 124 -6.22 -7.43 -20.60
N GLY A 125 -6.46 -7.40 -19.29
CA GLY A 125 -5.96 -6.34 -18.39
C GLY A 125 -6.96 -5.27 -17.98
N PHE A 126 -8.22 -5.32 -18.44
CA PHE A 126 -9.30 -4.46 -17.95
C PHE A 126 -10.53 -5.30 -17.62
N SER A 127 -11.21 -5.00 -16.51
CA SER A 127 -12.52 -5.58 -16.18
C SER A 127 -13.57 -5.04 -17.18
N GLY A 128 -13.53 -5.51 -18.42
CA GLY A 128 -14.44 -5.10 -19.47
C GLY A 128 -15.88 -5.26 -19.03
N ALA A 129 -16.59 -4.13 -19.06
CA ALA A 129 -18.01 -3.91 -18.82
C ALA A 129 -18.86 -5.17 -18.64
N ILE A 130 -19.17 -5.48 -17.37
CA ILE A 130 -20.30 -6.35 -17.01
C ILE A 130 -21.55 -5.76 -17.66
N LYS A 131 -22.23 -6.52 -18.52
CA LYS A 131 -23.53 -6.11 -19.09
C LYS A 131 -24.59 -6.18 -17.99
N TYR A 132 -24.96 -5.01 -17.48
CA TYR A 132 -26.03 -4.88 -16.49
C TYR A 132 -27.39 -5.17 -17.13
N GLY A 133 -28.09 -6.18 -16.63
CA GLY A 133 -29.53 -6.32 -16.84
C GLY A 133 -30.28 -5.21 -16.08
N ASN A 134 -31.28 -4.60 -16.70
CA ASN A 134 -32.01 -3.44 -16.17
C ASN A 134 -33.09 -3.82 -15.11
N SER A 135 -32.77 -4.59 -14.07
CA SER A 135 -33.67 -4.76 -12.92
C SER A 135 -32.94 -4.92 -11.58
N LEU A 136 -33.16 -3.95 -10.68
CA LEU A 136 -32.79 -4.00 -9.27
C LEU A 136 -33.75 -4.91 -8.49
N SER A 137 -33.57 -6.22 -8.61
CA SER A 137 -34.17 -7.19 -7.70
C SER A 137 -33.35 -8.47 -7.72
N GLN A 138 -32.57 -8.78 -6.68
CA GLN A 138 -31.90 -10.08 -6.47
C GLN A 138 -30.95 -10.60 -7.58
N ASP A 139 -30.85 -9.92 -8.73
CA ASP A 139 -30.18 -10.36 -9.97
C ASP A 139 -28.80 -9.72 -10.20
N ASN A 140 -28.33 -8.84 -9.29
CA ASN A 140 -27.04 -8.17 -9.45
C ASN A 140 -25.96 -8.88 -8.62
N TRP A 141 -25.27 -9.83 -9.27
CA TRP A 141 -24.07 -10.52 -8.78
C TRP A 141 -23.11 -9.61 -8.00
N LEU A 142 -22.90 -8.37 -8.48
CA LEU A 142 -21.97 -7.44 -7.86
C LEU A 142 -22.39 -7.01 -6.46
N ASP A 143 -23.68 -6.77 -6.25
CA ASP A 143 -24.20 -6.39 -4.93
C ASP A 143 -24.06 -7.57 -3.96
N GLN A 144 -24.28 -8.79 -4.44
CA GLN A 144 -24.06 -10.01 -3.65
C GLN A 144 -22.58 -10.18 -3.31
N TRP A 145 -21.68 -9.97 -4.27
CA TRP A 145 -20.23 -10.01 -4.07
C TRP A 145 -19.78 -8.98 -3.03
N ASP A 146 -20.27 -7.74 -3.11
CA ASP A 146 -19.96 -6.69 -2.15
C ASP A 146 -20.45 -7.06 -0.74
N VAL A 147 -21.64 -7.65 -0.61
CA VAL A 147 -22.16 -8.16 0.68
C VAL A 147 -21.27 -9.26 1.24
N ILE A 148 -20.85 -10.22 0.41
CA ILE A 148 -19.92 -11.30 0.80
C ILE A 148 -18.59 -10.71 1.27
N GLN A 149 -17.99 -9.81 0.50
CA GLN A 149 -16.71 -9.19 0.80
C GLN A 149 -16.76 -8.36 2.09
N ASN A 150 -17.83 -7.60 2.31
CA ASN A 150 -18.03 -6.90 3.58
C ASN A 150 -18.22 -7.88 4.75
N GLY A 151 -18.91 -9.01 4.56
CA GLY A 151 -19.07 -10.06 5.57
C GLY A 151 -17.72 -10.70 5.94
N LEU A 152 -16.88 -11.03 4.95
CA LEU A 152 -15.52 -11.52 5.18
C LEU A 152 -14.65 -10.49 5.92
N LEU A 153 -14.65 -9.23 5.47
CA LEU A 153 -13.90 -8.16 6.14
C LEU A 153 -14.33 -7.99 7.60
N ASN A 154 -15.64 -8.00 7.87
CA ASN A 154 -16.17 -7.93 9.24
C ASN A 154 -15.72 -9.13 10.08
N LYS A 155 -15.77 -10.35 9.52
CA LYS A 155 -15.26 -11.54 10.21
C LYS A 155 -13.79 -11.39 10.57
N HIS A 156 -12.93 -11.01 9.63
CA HIS A 156 -11.50 -10.84 9.91
C HIS A 156 -11.24 -9.71 10.92
N SER A 157 -12.02 -8.63 10.87
CA SER A 157 -11.97 -7.54 11.83
C SER A 157 -12.29 -8.00 13.25
N LEU A 158 -13.36 -8.79 13.41
CA LEU A 158 -13.76 -9.36 14.70
C LEU A 158 -12.71 -10.33 15.25
N ILE A 159 -12.15 -11.22 14.41
CA ILE A 159 -11.08 -12.14 14.83
C ILE A 159 -9.86 -11.37 15.33
N LEU A 160 -9.44 -10.32 14.61
CA LEU A 160 -8.32 -9.49 15.03
C LEU A 160 -8.64 -8.72 16.33
N ALA A 161 -9.85 -8.20 16.46
CA ALA A 161 -10.29 -7.50 17.66
C ALA A 161 -10.36 -8.43 18.88
N GLU A 162 -10.85 -9.65 18.71
CA GLU A 162 -10.85 -10.70 19.75
C GLU A 162 -9.43 -11.06 20.14
N LEU A 163 -8.54 -11.31 19.16
CA LEU A 163 -7.15 -11.64 19.38
C LEU A 163 -6.44 -10.57 20.20
N LEU A 164 -6.65 -9.30 19.86
CA LEU A 164 -6.14 -8.18 20.64
C LEU A 164 -6.74 -8.22 22.05
N GLN A 165 -8.05 -8.36 22.21
CA GLN A 165 -8.73 -8.26 23.52
C GLN A 165 -8.48 -9.40 24.52
N ARG A 166 -7.78 -10.48 24.14
CA ARG A 166 -7.39 -11.54 25.08
C ARG A 166 -6.53 -11.00 26.22
N GLU A 167 -6.71 -11.54 27.42
CA GLU A 167 -6.05 -11.08 28.64
C GLU A 167 -4.52 -11.17 28.52
N GLU A 168 -4.03 -12.27 27.97
CA GLU A 168 -2.61 -12.52 27.69
C GLU A 168 -1.99 -11.56 26.66
N ASN A 169 -2.83 -10.85 25.90
CA ASN A 169 -2.44 -9.99 24.78
C ASN A 169 -2.63 -8.49 25.08
N LEU A 170 -3.00 -8.10 26.31
CA LEU A 170 -3.30 -6.71 26.64
C LEU A 170 -2.09 -5.77 26.54
N ASP A 171 -0.87 -6.29 26.72
CA ASP A 171 0.39 -5.57 26.60
C ASP A 171 0.98 -5.60 25.17
N HIS A 172 0.37 -6.35 24.24
CA HIS A 172 0.88 -6.49 22.88
C HIS A 172 0.49 -5.28 22.01
N GLN A 173 1.46 -4.76 21.28
CA GLN A 173 1.24 -3.75 20.23
C GLN A 173 0.78 -4.44 18.95
N LEU A 174 -0.10 -3.78 18.18
CA LEU A 174 -0.43 -4.25 16.84
C LEU A 174 0.65 -3.80 15.85
N PHE A 175 1.31 -4.75 15.19
CA PHE A 175 2.36 -4.50 14.21
C PHE A 175 1.91 -4.97 12.83
N ILE A 176 1.62 -4.03 11.94
CA ILE A 176 1.12 -4.29 10.59
C ILE A 176 2.29 -4.25 9.61
N LEU A 177 2.47 -5.32 8.84
CA LEU A 177 3.46 -5.45 7.79
C LEU A 177 2.79 -5.39 6.43
N ILE A 178 3.24 -4.47 5.57
CA ILE A 178 2.72 -4.30 4.22
C ILE A 178 3.87 -4.33 3.21
N HIS A 179 3.84 -5.27 2.27
CA HIS A 179 4.88 -5.41 1.27
C HIS A 179 4.72 -4.44 0.08
N GLY A 180 5.77 -4.31 -0.73
CA GLY A 180 5.73 -3.58 -2.01
C GLY A 180 5.30 -4.45 -3.19
N TYR A 181 5.12 -3.85 -4.36
CA TYR A 181 4.72 -4.52 -5.60
C TYR A 181 5.81 -5.46 -6.14
N ASN A 182 5.46 -6.34 -7.07
CA ASN A 182 6.41 -7.25 -7.72
C ASN A 182 7.14 -8.21 -6.78
N ASN A 183 6.44 -8.77 -5.79
CA ASN A 183 6.97 -9.79 -4.89
C ASN A 183 6.13 -11.06 -4.96
N SER A 184 6.78 -12.23 -4.99
CA SER A 184 6.12 -13.52 -4.76
C SER A 184 5.74 -13.68 -3.30
N SER A 185 4.82 -14.60 -3.01
CA SER A 185 4.43 -14.94 -1.62
C SER A 185 5.65 -15.29 -0.76
N ASP A 186 6.55 -16.13 -1.27
CA ASP A 186 7.78 -16.50 -0.56
C ASP A 186 8.67 -15.29 -0.27
N ALA A 187 8.88 -14.42 -1.25
CA ALA A 187 9.70 -13.22 -1.05
C ALA A 187 9.07 -12.26 -0.04
N ILE A 188 7.73 -12.16 -0.01
CA ILE A 188 7.00 -11.37 1.00
C ILE A 188 7.22 -11.96 2.38
N LYS A 189 7.01 -13.28 2.53
CA LYS A 189 7.19 -14.01 3.78
C LYS A 189 8.61 -13.87 4.32
N ASP A 190 9.62 -14.00 3.47
CA ASP A 190 11.03 -13.82 3.84
C ASP A 190 11.29 -12.39 4.34
N ASN A 191 10.81 -11.37 3.62
CA ASN A 191 10.93 -9.97 4.05
C ASN A 191 10.24 -9.72 5.41
N TYR A 192 9.07 -10.32 5.66
CA TYR A 192 8.38 -10.21 6.94
C TYR A 192 9.15 -10.91 8.06
N ASN A 193 9.74 -12.08 7.78
CA ASN A 193 10.62 -12.76 8.73
C ASN A 193 11.89 -11.94 9.02
N ASP A 194 12.46 -11.26 8.03
CA ASP A 194 13.61 -10.38 8.22
C ASP A 194 13.31 -9.22 9.17
N VAL A 195 12.11 -8.62 9.09
CA VAL A 195 11.66 -7.62 10.06
C VAL A 195 11.61 -8.19 11.47
N ARG A 196 10.94 -9.34 11.65
CA ARG A 196 10.82 -9.97 12.97
C ARG A 196 12.18 -10.35 13.54
N ASN A 197 13.06 -10.89 12.70
CA ASN A 197 14.44 -11.20 13.06
C ASN A 197 15.23 -9.94 13.45
N ALA A 198 15.05 -8.81 12.77
CA ALA A 198 15.69 -7.55 13.12
C ALA A 198 15.24 -7.04 14.50
N LEU A 199 13.95 -7.18 14.82
CA LEU A 199 13.40 -6.83 16.14
C LEU A 199 13.99 -7.72 17.24
N ARG A 200 14.02 -9.04 17.04
CA ARG A 200 14.56 -10.02 18.01
C ARG A 200 16.05 -9.87 18.26
N LYS A 201 16.83 -9.55 17.22
CA LYS A 201 18.28 -9.35 17.33
C LYS A 201 18.64 -8.04 18.04
N ASN A 202 17.70 -7.09 18.12
CA ASN A 202 17.94 -5.82 18.77
C ASN A 202 17.69 -5.95 20.27
N ASP A 203 18.75 -5.86 21.08
CA ASP A 203 18.69 -5.98 22.54
C ASP A 203 17.69 -5.02 23.21
N LYS A 204 17.40 -3.87 22.58
CA LYS A 204 16.44 -2.89 23.08
C LYS A 204 14.99 -3.31 22.86
N TYR A 205 14.70 -4.08 21.81
CA TYR A 205 13.34 -4.36 21.35
C TYR A 205 12.94 -5.84 21.44
N LYS A 206 13.88 -6.75 21.73
CA LYS A 206 13.63 -8.20 21.81
C LYS A 206 12.57 -8.62 22.82
N ASP A 207 12.35 -7.82 23.86
CA ASP A 207 11.34 -8.08 24.90
C ASP A 207 9.99 -7.40 24.60
N MET A 208 9.89 -6.62 23.51
CA MET A 208 8.62 -6.06 23.08
C MET A 208 7.73 -7.15 22.49
N LYS A 209 6.45 -7.12 22.87
CA LYS A 209 5.46 -8.09 22.40
C LYS A 209 4.59 -7.49 21.32
N PHE A 210 4.42 -8.24 20.23
CA PHE A 210 3.68 -7.82 19.06
C PHE A 210 2.65 -8.87 18.67
N ILE A 211 1.48 -8.40 18.25
CA ILE A 211 0.59 -9.17 17.38
C ILE A 211 0.85 -8.66 15.97
N PHE A 212 1.35 -9.53 15.11
CA PHE A 212 1.64 -9.20 13.72
C PHE A 212 0.39 -9.36 12.86
N LEU A 213 0.09 -8.35 12.05
CA LEU A 213 -0.85 -8.43 10.94
C LEU A 213 -0.05 -8.37 9.64
N ASP A 214 0.06 -9.51 8.96
CA ASP A 214 0.71 -9.60 7.67
C ASP A 214 -0.31 -9.32 6.57
N VAL A 215 -0.11 -8.22 5.86
CA VAL A 215 -0.98 -7.82 4.75
C VAL A 215 -0.32 -8.21 3.44
N TYR A 216 -0.93 -9.16 2.76
CA TYR A 216 -0.57 -9.56 1.41
C TYR A 216 -1.55 -8.94 0.43
N TRP A 217 -1.07 -8.29 -0.62
CA TRP A 217 -1.90 -7.65 -1.63
C TRP A 217 -1.38 -7.88 -3.04
N ASP A 218 -2.27 -7.98 -4.03
CA ASP A 218 -1.88 -8.16 -5.43
C ASP A 218 -1.25 -6.89 -6.02
N GLY A 219 0.06 -6.78 -5.83
CA GLY A 219 0.93 -5.80 -6.46
C GLY A 219 1.51 -6.24 -7.80
N PHE A 220 0.91 -7.25 -8.44
CA PHE A 220 1.40 -7.88 -9.68
C PHE A 220 2.78 -8.53 -9.53
N ILE A 221 3.11 -9.48 -10.41
CA ILE A 221 4.43 -10.11 -10.49
C ILE A 221 4.85 -10.23 -11.96
N GLN A 222 6.03 -9.70 -12.28
CA GLN A 222 6.71 -9.87 -13.56
C GLN A 222 8.24 -9.82 -13.42
N PRO A 223 9.00 -10.60 -14.22
CA PRO A 223 10.46 -10.50 -14.27
C PRO A 223 10.99 -9.09 -14.57
N LEU A 224 10.26 -8.36 -15.43
CA LEU A 224 10.54 -6.97 -15.80
C LEU A 224 9.32 -6.09 -15.43
N PRO A 225 9.40 -5.27 -14.38
CA PRO A 225 8.22 -4.61 -13.80
C PRO A 225 7.73 -3.36 -14.57
N VAL A 226 8.08 -3.20 -15.85
CA VAL A 226 7.88 -1.94 -16.59
C VAL A 226 6.40 -1.63 -16.81
N ASN A 227 5.58 -2.65 -17.06
CA ASN A 227 4.16 -2.48 -17.41
C ASN A 227 3.20 -2.69 -16.23
N ILE A 228 3.67 -3.28 -15.14
CA ILE A 228 2.83 -3.53 -13.94
C ILE A 228 2.91 -2.41 -12.90
N TRP A 229 3.88 -1.50 -13.03
CA TRP A 229 4.06 -0.39 -12.11
C TRP A 229 2.91 0.61 -12.13
N GLY A 230 2.43 0.98 -13.32
CA GLY A 230 1.24 1.83 -13.47
C GLY A 230 0.04 1.20 -12.77
N PRO A 231 -0.23 -0.10 -13.04
CA PRO A 231 -1.28 -0.81 -12.35
C PRO A 231 -1.20 -0.90 -10.83
N ALA A 232 -0.04 -1.28 -10.30
CA ALA A 232 0.16 -1.42 -8.86
C ALA A 232 -0.17 -0.13 -8.08
N GLN A 233 0.12 1.04 -8.66
CA GLN A 233 -0.17 2.32 -8.01
C GLN A 233 -1.65 2.64 -7.87
N TYR A 234 -2.51 2.10 -8.74
CA TYR A 234 -3.95 2.30 -8.59
C TYR A 234 -4.63 1.26 -7.71
N THR A 235 -4.13 0.03 -7.69
CA THR A 235 -4.71 -1.05 -6.91
C THR A 235 -4.39 -0.92 -5.43
N GLY A 236 -3.20 -0.43 -5.09
CA GLY A 236 -2.80 -0.32 -3.69
C GLY A 236 -3.65 0.63 -2.84
N PRO A 237 -4.02 1.83 -3.30
CA PRO A 237 -4.97 2.69 -2.58
C PRO A 237 -6.32 2.04 -2.33
N VAL A 238 -6.84 1.25 -3.28
CA VAL A 238 -8.08 0.50 -3.11
C VAL A 238 -7.95 -0.50 -1.96
N VAL A 239 -6.85 -1.26 -1.94
CA VAL A 239 -6.52 -2.19 -0.85
C VAL A 239 -6.41 -1.44 0.49
N GLY A 240 -5.73 -0.30 0.52
CA GLY A 240 -5.56 0.52 1.72
C GLY A 240 -6.88 0.96 2.37
N ILE A 241 -7.88 1.31 1.55
CA ILE A 241 -9.23 1.62 2.06
C ILE A 241 -9.92 0.38 2.61
N LYS A 242 -9.86 -0.76 1.92
CA LYS A 242 -10.47 -2.00 2.41
C LYS A 242 -9.81 -2.47 3.71
N LEU A 243 -8.52 -2.21 3.88
CA LEU A 243 -7.78 -2.45 5.11
C LEU A 243 -8.28 -1.58 6.29
N ARG A 244 -8.79 -0.36 6.05
CA ARG A 244 -9.46 0.43 7.10
C ARG A 244 -10.68 -0.29 7.66
N LYS A 245 -11.54 -0.82 6.78
CA LYS A 245 -12.73 -1.59 7.18
C LYS A 245 -12.33 -2.79 8.04
N LEU A 246 -11.24 -3.47 7.69
CA LEU A 246 -10.71 -4.57 8.49
C LEU A 246 -10.23 -4.10 9.87
N LEU A 247 -9.66 -2.90 9.95
CA LEU A 247 -9.08 -2.37 11.19
C LEU A 247 -10.06 -1.53 12.02
N LYS A 248 -11.31 -1.36 11.59
CA LYS A 248 -12.29 -0.50 12.28
C LYS A 248 -12.58 -0.92 13.72
N GLU A 249 -12.58 -2.24 13.99
CA GLU A 249 -12.83 -2.79 15.33
C GLU A 249 -11.58 -2.78 16.23
N VAL A 250 -10.42 -2.34 15.71
CA VAL A 250 -9.22 -2.15 16.52
C VAL A 250 -9.47 -0.97 17.47
N LYS A 251 -9.62 -1.29 18.76
CA LYS A 251 -9.97 -0.30 19.79
C LYS A 251 -8.86 0.76 19.98
N PRO A 252 -9.24 2.03 20.30
CA PRO A 252 -8.34 3.18 20.44
C PRO A 252 -7.23 3.09 21.48
N ALA A 253 -7.31 2.14 22.40
CA ALA A 253 -6.37 2.06 23.53
C ALA A 253 -4.99 1.50 23.17
N ARG A 254 -4.76 1.00 21.94
CA ARG A 254 -3.50 0.34 21.58
C ARG A 254 -2.64 1.16 20.65
N SER A 255 -1.32 1.10 20.88
CA SER A 255 -0.33 1.56 19.92
C SER A 255 -0.34 0.67 18.67
N VAL A 256 -0.33 1.31 17.50
CA VAL A 256 -0.29 0.64 16.19
C VAL A 256 1.00 1.03 15.48
N ARG A 257 1.71 0.04 14.97
CA ARG A 257 2.95 0.17 14.21
C ARG A 257 2.69 -0.35 12.80
N ILE A 258 2.79 0.50 11.80
CA ILE A 258 2.58 0.14 10.40
C ILE A 258 3.94 0.26 9.71
N LEU A 259 4.52 -0.85 9.30
CA LEU A 259 5.77 -0.85 8.55
C LEU A 259 5.47 -1.28 7.11
N THR A 260 5.96 -0.49 6.17
CA THR A 260 5.85 -0.80 4.76
C THR A 260 7.16 -0.57 4.03
N HIS A 261 7.28 -1.25 2.90
CA HIS A 261 8.40 -1.10 1.98
C HIS A 261 7.93 -0.70 0.58
N SER A 262 8.74 0.11 -0.11
CA SER A 262 8.51 0.44 -1.53
C SER A 262 7.08 0.92 -1.77
N SER A 263 6.38 0.26 -2.68
CA SER A 263 5.06 0.65 -3.13
C SER A 263 3.96 0.38 -2.09
N GLY A 264 4.20 -0.43 -1.07
CA GLY A 264 3.24 -0.57 0.03
C GLY A 264 2.97 0.78 0.72
N ALA A 265 3.81 1.79 0.50
CA ALA A 265 3.59 3.17 0.91
C ALA A 265 2.27 3.78 0.41
N PHE A 266 1.76 3.42 -0.79
CA PHE A 266 0.45 3.91 -1.22
C PHE A 266 -0.71 3.12 -0.61
N VAL A 267 -0.51 1.85 -0.21
CA VAL A 267 -1.49 1.07 0.57
C VAL A 267 -1.59 1.67 1.97
N ALA A 268 -0.45 1.86 2.63
CA ALA A 268 -0.37 2.46 3.95
C ALA A 268 -0.80 3.95 3.95
N GLY A 269 -0.48 4.68 2.88
CA GLY A 269 -0.95 6.05 2.66
C GLY A 269 -2.47 6.11 2.62
N SER A 270 -3.11 5.22 1.86
CA SER A 270 -4.58 5.07 1.87
C SER A 270 -5.15 4.53 3.19
N LEU A 271 -4.35 3.87 4.03
CA LEU A 271 -4.79 3.44 5.35
C LEU A 271 -4.92 4.63 6.33
N VAL A 272 -3.95 5.54 6.33
CA VAL A 272 -3.91 6.71 7.27
C VAL A 272 -4.38 8.03 6.65
N GLY A 273 -4.63 8.05 5.34
CA GLY A 273 -4.91 9.26 4.58
C GLY A 273 -5.66 9.00 3.28
N ASP A 274 -5.99 10.07 2.58
CA ASP A 274 -6.61 10.07 1.28
C ASP A 274 -5.54 10.19 0.19
N SER A 275 -5.11 9.06 -0.36
CA SER A 275 -4.06 9.00 -1.40
C SER A 275 -4.59 9.08 -2.83
N ARG A 276 -5.79 9.62 -3.03
CA ARG A 276 -6.42 9.74 -4.36
C ARG A 276 -5.59 10.46 -5.40
N LYS A 277 -4.88 11.51 -4.98
CA LYS A 277 -4.03 12.29 -5.89
C LYS A 277 -2.79 11.53 -6.35
N ALA A 278 -2.41 10.45 -5.67
CA ALA A 278 -1.39 9.54 -6.19
C ALA A 278 -1.86 8.79 -7.45
N LEU A 279 -3.17 8.79 -7.73
CA LEU A 279 -3.77 8.12 -8.87
C LEU A 279 -3.86 9.05 -10.09
N GLY A 280 -2.74 9.44 -10.71
CA GLY A 280 -2.80 10.31 -11.90
C GLY A 280 -3.69 9.78 -13.06
N LEU A 281 -3.94 8.47 -13.12
CA LEU A 281 -4.88 7.86 -14.07
C LEU A 281 -6.36 8.16 -13.77
N TRP A 282 -6.72 8.51 -12.54
CA TRP A 282 -8.09 8.89 -12.17
C TRP A 282 -8.60 10.14 -12.86
N GLU A 283 -7.68 11.05 -13.19
CA GLU A 283 -7.99 12.30 -13.86
C GLU A 283 -8.31 12.08 -15.36
N LYS A 284 -8.02 10.87 -15.89
CA LYS A 284 -8.45 10.51 -17.24
C LYS A 284 -9.97 10.45 -17.30
N LYS A 285 -10.55 11.36 -18.09
CA LYS A 285 -11.96 11.33 -18.46
C LYS A 285 -12.29 9.93 -19.00
N ASN A 286 -13.41 9.37 -18.54
CA ASN A 286 -14.00 8.10 -18.95
C ASN A 286 -13.51 6.79 -18.30
N ILE A 287 -12.60 6.81 -17.30
CA ILE A 287 -12.24 5.56 -16.57
C ILE A 287 -13.46 4.90 -15.88
N CYS A 288 -14.54 5.67 -15.64
CA CYS A 288 -15.80 5.17 -15.08
C CYS A 288 -17.01 5.23 -16.00
N THR A 289 -16.77 5.45 -17.29
CA THR A 289 -17.84 5.35 -18.28
C THR A 289 -18.01 3.88 -18.65
N LYS A 290 -19.15 3.29 -18.28
CA LYS A 290 -19.48 1.89 -18.65
C LYS A 290 -19.34 1.70 -20.17
N GLY A 291 -18.70 0.60 -20.58
CA GLY A 291 -18.45 0.28 -21.99
C GLY A 291 -17.25 0.99 -22.62
N HIS A 292 -16.51 1.82 -21.87
CA HIS A 292 -15.25 2.39 -22.34
C HIS A 292 -14.12 1.37 -22.20
N ILE A 293 -13.17 1.36 -23.14
CA ILE A 293 -11.99 0.46 -23.14
C ILE A 293 -11.07 0.61 -21.92
N ASN A 294 -11.26 1.69 -21.15
CA ASN A 294 -10.49 1.98 -19.94
C ASN A 294 -11.35 1.82 -18.68
N TYR A 295 -12.53 1.18 -18.77
CA TYR A 295 -13.37 0.98 -17.60
C TYR A 295 -12.70 0.02 -16.62
N ASP A 296 -12.48 0.47 -15.39
CA ASP A 296 -11.93 -0.35 -14.30
C ASP A 296 -12.86 -0.24 -13.09
N GLN A 297 -13.52 -1.36 -12.75
CA GLN A 297 -14.58 -1.35 -11.76
C GLN A 297 -14.08 -0.96 -10.37
N ALA A 298 -12.96 -1.51 -9.92
CA ALA A 298 -12.37 -1.19 -8.63
C ALA A 298 -11.99 0.30 -8.52
N THR A 299 -11.36 0.84 -9.56
CA THR A 299 -11.05 2.26 -9.67
C THR A 299 -12.31 3.12 -9.63
N CYS A 300 -13.42 2.61 -10.15
CA CYS A 300 -14.69 3.33 -10.18
C CYS A 300 -15.51 3.21 -8.93
N GLN A 301 -15.52 2.06 -8.26
CA GLN A 301 -16.03 1.92 -6.90
C GLN A 301 -15.24 2.84 -5.98
N TYR A 302 -13.90 2.82 -6.06
CA TYR A 302 -13.03 3.74 -5.34
C TYR A 302 -13.38 5.20 -5.70
N LYS A 303 -13.57 5.55 -6.98
CA LYS A 303 -13.96 6.90 -7.38
C LYS A 303 -15.32 7.31 -6.85
N GLN A 304 -16.33 6.44 -6.94
CA GLN A 304 -17.68 6.68 -6.44
C GLN A 304 -17.66 6.90 -4.93
N VAL A 305 -17.04 5.98 -4.19
CA VAL A 305 -16.87 6.04 -2.73
C VAL A 305 -16.23 7.36 -2.33
N MET A 306 -15.24 7.83 -3.08
CA MET A 306 -14.50 9.04 -2.75
C MET A 306 -15.11 10.36 -3.28
N THR A 307 -15.98 10.30 -4.29
CA THR A 307 -16.61 11.49 -4.91
C THR A 307 -18.07 11.68 -4.52
N SER A 308 -18.65 10.76 -3.74
CA SER A 308 -19.98 10.95 -3.18
C SER A 308 -19.97 12.16 -2.26
N ASN A 309 -20.58 13.26 -2.73
CA ASN A 309 -20.72 14.52 -2.00
C ASN A 309 -21.58 14.36 -0.72
N ASP A 310 -22.37 13.30 -0.64
CA ASP A 310 -23.08 12.91 0.56
C ASP A 310 -22.10 12.21 1.51
N SER A 311 -21.52 13.05 2.39
CA SER A 311 -20.87 12.68 3.65
C SER A 311 -19.75 11.61 3.57
N MET A 312 -18.57 12.04 3.10
CA MET A 312 -17.27 11.42 3.45
C MET A 312 -17.11 11.18 4.97
N CYS A 313 -17.93 11.82 5.81
CA CYS A 313 -18.00 11.69 7.25
C CYS A 313 -19.04 10.68 7.78
N GLU A 314 -19.97 10.15 6.98
CA GLU A 314 -21.01 9.19 7.46
C GLU A 314 -20.86 7.78 6.87
N ILE A 315 -20.00 7.59 5.88
CA ILE A 315 -19.66 6.25 5.44
C ILE A 315 -18.62 5.71 6.44
N ASP A 316 -19.05 4.78 7.32
CA ASP A 316 -18.23 4.08 8.32
C ASP A 316 -16.88 3.55 7.76
N ASP A 317 -16.79 3.36 6.45
CA ASP A 317 -15.61 2.90 5.73
C ASP A 317 -14.43 3.89 5.71
N TYR A 318 -14.64 5.15 6.11
CA TYR A 318 -13.61 6.19 6.14
C TYR A 318 -12.92 6.38 7.47
N GLU A 319 -13.39 5.67 8.49
CA GLU A 319 -12.77 5.78 9.79
C GLU A 319 -11.35 5.23 9.71
N ILE A 320 -10.37 6.12 9.82
CA ILE A 320 -8.99 5.71 10.04
C ILE A 320 -8.88 5.01 11.39
N ILE A 321 -7.82 4.22 11.52
CA ILE A 321 -7.56 3.43 12.73
C ILE A 321 -7.76 4.29 13.98
N LYS A 322 -8.70 3.87 14.82
CA LYS A 322 -8.90 4.41 16.15
C LYS A 322 -7.73 3.94 17.01
N SER A 323 -6.77 4.82 17.28
CA SER A 323 -5.61 4.55 18.13
C SER A 323 -5.01 5.86 18.62
N ASN A 324 -4.60 5.88 19.89
CA ASN A 324 -3.94 7.03 20.49
C ASN A 324 -2.52 7.28 19.93
N ASP A 325 -1.88 6.26 19.37
CA ASP A 325 -0.49 6.28 18.89
C ASP A 325 -0.33 5.36 17.68
N VAL A 326 -0.50 5.95 16.49
CA VAL A 326 -0.25 5.31 15.20
C VAL A 326 1.10 5.77 14.68
N ARG A 327 1.94 4.82 14.26
CA ARG A 327 3.20 5.13 13.60
C ARG A 327 3.29 4.42 12.27
N LEU A 328 3.55 5.20 11.23
CA LEU A 328 3.74 4.72 9.88
C LEU A 328 5.23 4.86 9.52
N GLY A 329 5.94 3.75 9.56
CA GLY A 329 7.30 3.63 9.06
C GLY A 329 7.28 3.16 7.61
N MET A 330 7.91 3.92 6.74
CA MET A 330 8.04 3.56 5.33
C MET A 330 9.51 3.50 4.97
N ILE A 331 9.97 2.37 4.46
CA ILE A 331 11.33 2.21 3.96
C ILE A 331 11.29 2.26 2.45
N ALA A 332 12.12 3.13 1.87
CA ALA A 332 12.21 3.35 0.44
C ALA A 332 10.83 3.63 -0.22
N PRO A 333 9.97 4.52 0.34
CA PRO A 333 8.58 4.67 -0.11
C PRO A 333 8.49 5.04 -1.59
N ALA A 334 7.93 4.12 -2.38
CA ALA A 334 7.72 4.28 -3.81
C ALA A 334 6.39 5.00 -4.06
N THR A 335 6.30 6.26 -3.61
CA THR A 335 5.12 7.11 -3.75
C THR A 335 5.50 8.59 -3.84
N SER A 336 4.57 9.50 -4.11
CA SER A 336 4.79 10.95 -4.00
C SER A 336 4.37 11.51 -2.65
N ALA A 337 4.78 12.75 -2.36
CA ALA A 337 4.24 13.54 -1.26
C ALA A 337 2.71 13.66 -1.31
N TRP A 338 2.11 13.68 -2.51
CA TRP A 338 0.66 13.84 -2.71
C TRP A 338 -0.18 12.75 -2.09
N THR A 339 0.38 11.56 -1.87
CA THR A 339 -0.25 10.50 -1.07
C THR A 339 -0.64 11.00 0.33
N PHE A 340 0.11 11.96 0.87
CA PHE A 340 -0.06 12.50 2.22
C PHE A 340 -0.52 13.96 2.23
N THR A 341 -0.27 14.73 1.17
CA THR A 341 -0.67 16.15 1.11
C THR A 341 -1.98 16.40 0.37
N GLY A 342 -2.46 15.43 -0.42
CA GLY A 342 -3.66 15.62 -1.24
C GLY A 342 -3.50 16.64 -2.39
N GLY A 343 -2.28 17.12 -2.68
CA GLY A 343 -1.94 18.01 -3.79
C GLY A 343 -2.47 19.46 -3.68
N GLU A 344 -2.29 20.24 -4.75
CA GLU A 344 -2.63 21.68 -4.85
C GLU A 344 -4.12 22.02 -4.76
N TRP A 345 -5.00 21.02 -4.87
CA TRP A 345 -6.46 21.20 -4.82
C TRP A 345 -7.02 21.35 -3.40
N SER A 346 -6.16 21.59 -2.40
CA SER A 346 -6.55 21.71 -1.00
C SER A 346 -6.74 23.17 -0.60
N GLY A 347 -8.01 23.56 -0.44
CA GLY A 347 -8.34 24.23 0.81
C GLY A 347 -7.97 23.26 1.93
N ILE A 348 -7.12 23.68 2.87
CA ILE A 348 -6.65 22.88 4.01
C ILE A 348 -7.80 22.27 4.84
N GLU A 349 -9.03 22.75 4.63
CA GLU A 349 -10.25 22.39 5.34
C GLU A 349 -11.02 21.18 4.75
N ASP A 350 -10.66 20.69 3.55
CA ASP A 350 -11.45 19.67 2.83
C ASP A 350 -11.18 18.20 3.23
N GLY A 351 -10.29 17.93 4.18
CA GLY A 351 -10.01 16.56 4.64
C GLY A 351 -9.38 15.64 3.58
N ARG A 352 -8.49 16.16 2.73
CA ARG A 352 -7.74 15.42 1.71
C ARG A 352 -6.27 15.28 2.14
N GLY A 353 -5.57 14.22 1.72
CA GLY A 353 -4.25 13.87 2.25
C GLY A 353 -4.35 13.15 3.61
N ILE A 354 -3.43 13.38 4.54
CA ILE A 354 -3.51 12.77 5.88
C ILE A 354 -4.86 13.12 6.53
N LEU A 355 -5.65 12.09 6.85
CA LEU A 355 -6.91 12.28 7.55
C LEU A 355 -6.64 12.57 9.02
N LYS A 356 -7.50 13.36 9.67
CA LYS A 356 -7.32 13.75 11.07
C LYS A 356 -7.29 12.50 11.97
N PRO A 357 -6.13 12.10 12.54
CA PRO A 357 -6.02 10.95 13.43
C PRO A 357 -6.89 11.11 14.67
N SER A 358 -7.41 9.99 15.15
CA SER A 358 -8.10 9.90 16.45
C SER A 358 -7.15 10.20 17.62
N GLY A 359 -5.86 9.93 17.44
CA GLY A 359 -4.77 10.24 18.36
C GLY A 359 -3.58 10.88 17.63
N THR A 360 -2.37 10.44 17.97
CA THR A 360 -1.14 10.88 17.30
C THR A 360 -0.82 9.99 16.10
N LEU A 361 -0.43 10.58 14.99
CA LEU A 361 0.18 9.91 13.84
C LEU A 361 1.65 10.36 13.70
N ARG A 362 2.61 9.44 13.78
CA ARG A 362 4.00 9.69 13.38
C ARG A 362 4.28 9.04 12.03
N LEU A 363 4.67 9.82 11.04
CA LEU A 363 5.11 9.36 9.72
C LEU A 363 6.64 9.39 9.67
N ILE A 364 7.28 8.27 9.34
CA ILE A 364 8.74 8.14 9.22
C ILE A 364 9.06 7.64 7.82
N ALA A 365 9.75 8.46 7.03
CA ALA A 365 10.17 8.12 5.67
C ALA A 365 11.67 7.81 5.64
N GLY A 366 12.00 6.54 5.42
CA GLY A 366 13.34 6.06 5.14
C GLY A 366 13.71 6.31 3.69
N GLN A 367 14.63 7.23 3.44
CA GLN A 367 15.05 7.63 2.09
C GLN A 367 16.47 7.14 1.77
N HIS A 368 16.71 6.88 0.49
CA HIS A 368 18.06 6.62 -0.03
C HIS A 368 18.15 7.22 -1.44
N GLU A 369 18.94 8.27 -1.60
CA GLU A 369 18.96 9.04 -2.85
C GLU A 369 19.48 8.24 -4.04
N ASP A 370 20.39 7.28 -3.81
CA ASP A 370 20.87 6.37 -4.88
C ASP A 370 20.05 5.08 -5.06
N ASP A 371 18.88 4.97 -4.42
CA ASP A 371 18.02 3.80 -4.63
C ASP A 371 17.55 3.78 -6.09
N PHE A 372 18.16 2.90 -6.87
CA PHE A 372 17.91 2.80 -8.31
C PHE A 372 16.45 2.50 -8.65
N ALA A 373 15.79 1.67 -7.84
CA ALA A 373 14.39 1.29 -8.09
C ALA A 373 13.47 2.50 -7.89
N ASN A 374 13.76 3.33 -6.89
CA ASN A 374 13.02 4.56 -6.64
C ASN A 374 13.45 5.74 -7.53
N THR A 375 14.70 5.82 -7.96
CA THR A 375 15.19 6.91 -8.82
C THR A 375 14.81 6.76 -10.28
N LYS A 376 14.39 5.56 -10.71
CA LYS A 376 13.89 5.25 -12.07
C LYS A 376 14.60 6.05 -13.16
N LEU A 377 15.64 5.46 -13.77
CA LEU A 377 16.50 6.01 -14.85
C LEU A 377 15.87 6.95 -15.91
N ILE A 378 14.55 7.02 -16.05
CA ILE A 378 13.81 7.84 -17.01
C ILE A 378 12.66 8.57 -16.31
N GLY A 379 12.97 9.72 -15.68
CA GLY A 379 11.99 10.75 -15.30
C GLY A 379 11.01 10.38 -14.18
N LEU A 380 11.26 10.93 -12.99
CA LEU A 380 10.67 10.51 -11.72
C LEU A 380 9.21 10.94 -11.45
N GLU A 381 8.64 11.86 -12.22
CA GLU A 381 7.45 12.58 -11.75
C GLU A 381 6.18 12.37 -12.59
N ASP A 382 6.03 12.84 -13.82
CA ASP A 382 4.65 13.28 -14.14
C ASP A 382 3.74 12.34 -14.95
N LYS A 383 4.22 11.19 -15.46
CA LYS A 383 3.38 10.37 -16.36
C LYS A 383 3.33 8.87 -16.11
N LYS A 384 4.34 8.32 -15.44
CA LYS A 384 4.45 6.87 -15.21
C LYS A 384 4.33 6.50 -13.74
N GLY A 385 4.09 7.48 -12.87
CA GLY A 385 3.87 7.28 -11.45
C GLY A 385 5.07 7.56 -10.58
N ALA A 386 4.80 8.09 -9.39
CA ALA A 386 5.77 8.78 -8.56
C ALA A 386 6.43 7.86 -7.54
N THR A 387 7.75 8.01 -7.39
CA THR A 387 8.59 7.31 -6.39
C THR A 387 9.46 8.26 -5.59
N THR A 388 9.13 9.55 -5.66
CA THR A 388 9.99 10.64 -5.19
C THR A 388 10.11 10.68 -3.67
N LEU A 389 9.12 10.20 -2.92
CA LEU A 389 9.20 10.20 -1.46
C LEU A 389 10.34 9.30 -0.93
N GLY A 390 10.79 8.30 -1.69
CA GLY A 390 11.89 7.42 -1.28
C GLY A 390 13.29 7.97 -1.59
N VAL A 391 13.40 9.00 -2.43
CA VAL A 391 14.68 9.48 -2.99
C VAL A 391 14.88 11.00 -2.89
N ARG A 392 13.82 11.80 -2.83
CA ARG A 392 13.91 13.27 -2.83
C ARG A 392 13.60 13.83 -1.45
N LYS A 393 14.55 14.59 -0.91
CA LYS A 393 14.34 15.40 0.29
C LYS A 393 13.19 16.40 0.12
N SER A 394 13.03 17.00 -1.06
CA SER A 394 11.95 17.97 -1.32
C SER A 394 10.55 17.38 -1.13
N SER A 395 10.29 16.17 -1.63
CA SER A 395 9.00 15.50 -1.44
C SER A 395 8.68 15.21 0.01
N PHE A 396 9.70 14.98 0.85
CA PHE A 396 9.51 14.88 2.30
C PHE A 396 9.19 16.26 2.91
N CYS A 397 9.91 17.30 2.51
CA CYS A 397 9.66 18.67 2.98
C CYS A 397 8.23 19.14 2.63
N GLU A 398 7.69 18.76 1.46
CA GLU A 398 6.30 19.05 1.08
C GLU A 398 5.28 18.52 2.11
N ILE A 399 5.49 17.30 2.62
CA ILE A 399 4.63 16.72 3.68
C ILE A 399 4.76 17.53 4.98
N GLN A 400 5.99 17.85 5.38
CA GLN A 400 6.24 18.65 6.58
C GLN A 400 5.58 20.04 6.50
N ALA A 401 5.69 20.72 5.36
CA ALA A 401 5.02 22.01 5.17
C ALA A 401 3.51 21.89 5.16
N HIS A 402 2.95 20.86 4.53
CA HIS A 402 1.51 20.61 4.56
C HIS A 402 1.01 20.44 6.01
N VAL A 403 1.69 19.61 6.81
CA VAL A 403 1.37 19.45 8.24
C VAL A 403 1.56 20.76 9.00
N ALA A 404 2.61 21.53 8.72
CA ALA A 404 2.89 22.79 9.40
C ALA A 404 1.85 23.89 9.11
N LYS A 405 1.34 23.96 7.87
CA LYS A 405 0.31 24.92 7.44
C LYS A 405 -1.08 24.59 8.01
N SER A 406 -1.35 23.34 8.38
CA SER A 406 -2.63 22.92 8.96
C SER A 406 -2.67 23.04 10.48
N GLU A 407 -3.57 23.89 11.00
CA GLU A 407 -3.82 24.04 12.44
C GLU A 407 -4.27 22.74 13.13
N ILE A 408 -4.92 21.86 12.37
CA ILE A 408 -5.37 20.57 12.86
C ILE A 408 -4.20 19.58 12.83
N LEU A 409 -3.57 19.37 11.67
CA LEU A 409 -2.56 18.32 11.53
C LEU A 409 -1.34 18.58 12.42
N LYS A 410 -0.86 19.82 12.58
CA LYS A 410 0.30 20.12 13.42
C LYS A 410 0.14 19.74 14.90
N LYS A 411 -1.08 19.48 15.37
CA LYS A 411 -1.37 19.03 16.75
C LYS A 411 -1.24 17.51 16.90
N TYR A 412 -1.42 16.77 15.81
CA TYR A 412 -1.57 15.32 15.86
C TYR A 412 -0.58 14.56 14.98
N VAL A 413 0.03 15.23 13.99
CA VAL A 413 0.89 14.60 12.99
C VAL A 413 2.33 15.07 13.18
N ASP A 414 3.22 14.11 13.27
CA ASP A 414 4.67 14.28 13.39
C ASP A 414 5.36 13.58 12.23
N VAL A 415 6.35 14.22 11.59
CA VAL A 415 6.88 13.78 10.30
C VAL A 415 8.41 13.78 10.33
N HIS A 416 9.00 12.60 10.16
CA HIS A 416 10.43 12.33 10.29
C HIS A 416 11.01 11.74 9.02
N ARG A 417 12.25 12.13 8.69
CA ARG A 417 13.05 11.55 7.62
C ARG A 417 14.21 10.80 8.23
N VAL A 418 14.46 9.59 7.74
CA VAL A 418 15.70 8.86 8.04
C VAL A 418 16.43 8.63 6.74
N GLU A 419 17.61 9.21 6.63
CA GLU A 419 18.45 9.06 5.44
C GLU A 419 19.35 7.84 5.59
N PHE A 420 19.14 6.84 4.74
CA PHE A 420 19.93 5.62 4.65
C PHE A 420 21.10 5.79 3.66
N SER A 421 21.74 6.96 3.63
CA SER A 421 22.87 7.21 2.74
C SER A 421 24.02 6.24 3.00
N THR A 422 24.85 6.01 1.99
CA THR A 422 26.07 5.18 2.06
C THR A 422 27.26 5.96 2.61
N GLU A 423 27.07 7.19 3.09
CA GLU A 423 28.18 8.05 3.51
C GLU A 423 28.91 7.44 4.72
N GLY A 424 30.12 6.91 4.47
CA GLY A 424 30.93 6.20 5.45
C GLY A 424 30.70 4.70 5.55
N GLU A 425 29.84 4.12 4.71
CA GLU A 425 29.74 2.66 4.48
C GLU A 425 30.54 2.29 3.22
N GLU A 426 31.15 1.10 3.16
CA GLU A 426 31.84 0.67 1.94
C GLU A 426 30.84 0.62 0.78
N PRO A 427 31.12 1.25 -0.37
CA PRO A 427 30.19 1.27 -1.49
C PRO A 427 29.93 -0.18 -1.93
N TYR A 428 28.68 -0.61 -1.86
CA TYR A 428 28.28 -1.91 -2.39
C TYR A 428 28.64 -1.94 -3.89
N PRO A 429 29.20 -3.05 -4.39
CA PRO A 429 29.53 -3.16 -5.80
C PRO A 429 28.29 -2.89 -6.65
N TYR A 430 28.44 -2.09 -7.72
CA TYR A 430 27.44 -1.65 -8.71
C TYR A 430 26.59 -2.80 -9.34
N TYR A 431 26.83 -4.07 -9.00
CA TYR A 431 26.02 -5.22 -9.43
C TYR A 431 24.96 -5.64 -8.41
N PHE A 432 24.91 -4.99 -7.23
CA PHE A 432 23.94 -5.26 -6.15
C PHE A 432 22.72 -4.34 -6.14
N PHE A 433 22.48 -3.49 -7.15
CA PHE A 433 21.35 -2.55 -7.14
C PHE A 433 19.96 -3.14 -6.91
N ARG A 434 19.73 -4.42 -7.26
CA ARG A 434 18.47 -5.10 -6.92
C ARG A 434 18.42 -5.55 -5.45
N ALA A 435 19.57 -5.84 -4.84
CA ALA A 435 19.66 -6.15 -3.43
C ALA A 435 19.49 -4.88 -2.57
N ASP A 436 19.91 -3.71 -3.05
CA ASP A 436 19.82 -2.46 -2.28
C ASP A 436 18.38 -1.97 -2.05
N HIS A 437 17.46 -2.29 -2.97
CA HIS A 437 16.03 -2.01 -2.79
C HIS A 437 15.31 -3.11 -1.99
N ALA A 438 15.98 -4.14 -1.49
CA ALA A 438 15.31 -5.12 -0.64
C ALA A 438 15.14 -4.57 0.77
N LEU A 439 14.01 -4.88 1.44
CA LEU A 439 13.75 -4.41 2.80
C LEU A 439 14.89 -4.76 3.75
N TYR A 440 15.43 -5.99 3.67
CA TYR A 440 16.55 -6.43 4.50
C TYR A 440 17.80 -5.55 4.34
N ALA A 441 18.04 -4.99 3.15
CA ALA A 441 19.23 -4.15 2.91
C ALA A 441 19.16 -2.85 3.73
N TYR A 442 17.97 -2.28 3.89
CA TYR A 442 17.75 -1.11 4.74
C TYR A 442 17.85 -1.46 6.23
N LEU A 443 17.26 -2.58 6.64
CA LEU A 443 17.21 -2.97 8.06
C LEU A 443 18.58 -3.31 8.65
N ASN A 444 19.57 -3.63 7.82
CA ASN A 444 20.94 -3.93 8.24
C ASN A 444 21.89 -2.72 8.20
N ARG A 445 21.43 -1.55 7.75
CA ARG A 445 22.25 -0.32 7.72
C ARG A 445 22.37 0.31 9.09
N LYS A 446 23.44 1.09 9.30
CA LYS A 446 23.67 1.79 10.58
C LYS A 446 22.50 2.69 10.99
N LYS A 447 21.84 3.32 10.02
CA LYS A 447 20.69 4.21 10.22
C LYS A 447 19.38 3.47 10.54
N ALA A 448 19.34 2.15 10.43
CA ALA A 448 18.19 1.36 10.88
C ALA A 448 17.94 1.54 12.38
N THR A 449 18.97 1.72 13.21
CA THR A 449 18.80 1.96 14.65
C THR A 449 18.01 3.25 14.93
N GLU A 450 18.28 4.31 14.18
CA GLU A 450 17.55 5.59 14.27
C GLU A 450 16.10 5.42 13.80
N PHE A 451 15.89 4.74 12.68
CA PHE A 451 14.55 4.40 12.19
C PHE A 451 13.74 3.62 13.24
N TRP A 452 14.33 2.57 13.82
CA TRP A 452 13.66 1.77 14.84
C TRP A 452 13.36 2.56 16.11
N ALA A 453 14.25 3.47 16.51
CA ALA A 453 14.01 4.34 17.66
C ALA A 453 12.75 5.22 17.45
N LEU A 454 12.70 5.92 16.33
CA LEU A 454 11.55 6.76 15.97
C LEU A 454 10.26 5.93 15.85
N PHE A 455 10.37 4.71 15.33
CA PHE A 455 9.25 3.84 15.04
C PHE A 455 8.70 3.10 16.27
N LEU A 456 9.54 2.64 17.20
CA LEU A 456 9.10 1.76 18.29
C LEU A 456 8.96 2.46 19.64
N GLU A 457 9.80 3.45 19.93
CA GLU A 457 9.93 4.01 21.29
C GLU A 457 8.76 4.91 21.65
N THR A 458 8.07 4.63 22.77
CA THR A 458 6.83 5.29 23.19
C THR A 458 7.00 6.73 23.67
N ASP A 459 8.11 7.39 23.35
CA ASP A 459 8.35 8.78 23.74
C ASP A 459 7.14 9.63 23.42
N THR A 460 6.63 10.33 24.43
CA THR A 460 5.61 11.36 24.26
C THR A 460 6.13 12.27 23.16
N VAL A 461 5.36 12.45 22.08
CA VAL A 461 5.73 13.37 21.00
C VAL A 461 6.27 14.64 21.64
N PRO A 462 7.58 14.94 21.50
CA PRO A 462 8.14 16.11 22.13
C PRO A 462 7.30 17.30 21.69
N ASN A 463 6.92 18.13 22.65
CA ASN A 463 6.03 19.27 22.43
C ASN A 463 6.41 19.96 21.12
N THR A 464 5.49 19.98 20.14
CA THR A 464 5.74 20.10 18.69
C THR A 464 6.50 21.34 18.22
N LYS A 465 6.86 22.23 19.16
CA LYS A 465 7.66 23.44 18.93
C LYS A 465 9.17 23.21 18.97
N GLU A 466 9.69 22.21 19.69
CA GLU A 466 11.14 22.12 19.94
C GLU A 466 11.90 21.17 19.00
N ASN A 467 11.20 20.26 18.30
CA ASN A 467 11.85 19.15 17.59
C ASN A 467 11.64 19.12 16.07
N ARG A 468 11.33 20.26 15.44
CA ARG A 468 11.49 20.40 13.98
C ARG A 468 12.99 20.56 13.67
N SER A 469 13.75 19.49 13.88
CA SER A 469 15.21 19.47 13.75
C SER A 469 15.70 19.68 12.32
N ASP A 470 14.82 19.58 11.32
CA ASP A 470 15.10 20.00 9.95
C ASP A 470 14.50 21.40 9.67
N ASN A 471 15.06 22.43 10.33
CA ASN A 471 14.85 23.84 9.93
C ASN A 471 15.13 24.07 8.43
N ASN A 472 15.86 23.16 7.78
CA ASN A 472 16.13 23.15 6.36
C ASN A 472 14.88 23.00 5.47
N CYS A 473 13.83 22.31 5.90
CA CYS A 473 12.63 22.15 5.05
C CYS A 473 11.74 23.40 5.04
N ILE A 474 11.71 24.17 6.13
CA ILE A 474 10.90 25.40 6.21
C ILE A 474 11.50 26.48 5.31
N ASN A 475 12.81 26.71 5.39
CA ASN A 475 13.50 27.69 4.55
C ASN A 475 13.41 27.33 3.06
N ALA A 476 13.59 26.06 2.70
CA ALA A 476 13.51 25.60 1.31
C ALA A 476 12.13 25.81 0.67
N ILE A 477 11.08 25.86 1.49
CA ILE A 477 9.70 26.03 1.02
C ILE A 477 9.33 27.51 0.95
N GLU A 478 9.78 28.32 1.89
CA GLU A 478 9.64 29.79 1.79
C GLU A 478 10.37 30.34 0.55
N GLU A 479 11.55 29.82 0.22
CA GLU A 479 12.26 30.15 -1.03
C GLU A 479 11.53 29.64 -2.29
N ALA A 480 11.01 28.41 -2.28
CA ALA A 480 10.31 27.86 -3.44
C ALA A 480 8.99 28.59 -3.75
N TYR A 481 8.26 29.07 -2.73
CA TYR A 481 7.01 29.80 -2.93
C TYR A 481 7.20 31.31 -3.13
N SER A 482 8.35 31.90 -2.75
CA SER A 482 8.61 33.32 -3.02
C SER A 482 8.90 33.63 -4.49
N ASP A 483 9.32 32.62 -5.26
CA ASP A 483 9.70 32.79 -6.67
C ASP A 483 8.52 32.57 -7.65
N ASP A 484 7.39 32.00 -7.19
CA ASP A 484 6.23 31.69 -8.04
C ASP A 484 5.18 32.82 -8.12
N ASP A 485 5.32 33.91 -7.34
CA ASP A 485 4.43 35.07 -7.41
C ASP A 485 4.60 35.91 -8.71
N ASP A 486 5.61 35.62 -9.53
CA ASP A 486 5.87 36.31 -10.81
C ASP A 486 5.27 35.59 -12.06
N PHE A 487 4.49 34.51 -11.88
CA PHE A 487 3.89 33.75 -13.00
C PHE A 487 2.34 33.71 -13.05
N LEU A 488 1.65 34.54 -12.27
CA LEU A 488 0.18 34.70 -12.35
C LEU A 488 -0.27 35.88 -13.22
#